data_AF-A0A7C7JFQ1-F1
#
_entry.id   AF-A0A7C7JFQ1-F1
#
_cell.length_a   1.000
_cell.length_b   1.000
_cell.length_c   1.000
_cell.angle_alpha   90.00
_cell.angle_beta   90.00
_cell.angle_gamma   90.00
#
_symmetry.space_group_name_H-M   'P 1'
#
loop_
_entity.id
_entity.type
_entity.pdbx_description
1 polymer ?
#
loop_
_entity_poly.entity_id
_entity_poly.type
_entity_poly.pdbx_seq_one_letter_code
_entity_poly.pdbx_strand_id
1 'polypeptide(L)'
;PYCVFDNKTMEAIVLACPQTAKELLAIKGIGPKKLKDYGDDILQICASSSQLDTPSDEQKSHDVIISNTLQEESMDLIRKLFCKP
;
A
#
# COMPACT_ATOMS: atom_id res chain seq x y z
N PRO A 1 4.27 20.62 -16.96
CA PRO A 1 4.87 19.87 -15.83
C PRO A 1 3.74 19.32 -14.98
N TYR A 2 3.76 18.03 -14.64
CA TYR A 2 2.72 17.39 -13.83
C TYR A 2 3.36 16.91 -12.53
N CYS A 3 2.96 17.50 -11.41
CA CYS A 3 3.44 17.12 -10.07
C CYS A 3 2.22 16.99 -9.16
N VAL A 4 1.82 15.75 -8.86
CA VAL A 4 0.61 15.47 -8.05
C VAL A 4 0.91 15.73 -6.56
N PHE A 5 2.12 15.37 -6.12
CA PHE A 5 2.61 15.55 -4.76
C PHE A 5 4.08 15.98 -4.76
N ASP A 6 4.48 16.74 -3.74
CA ASP A 6 5.90 17.01 -3.51
C ASP A 6 6.61 15.75 -3.01
N ASN A 7 7.92 15.64 -3.27
CA ASN A 7 8.74 14.51 -2.81
C ASN A 7 8.60 14.27 -1.29
N LYS A 8 8.53 15.35 -0.50
CA LYS A 8 8.33 15.28 0.95
C LYS A 8 7.02 14.60 1.34
N THR A 9 5.95 14.83 0.57
CA THR A 9 4.66 14.17 0.79
C THR A 9 4.73 12.70 0.37
N MET A 10 5.40 12.38 -0.74
CA MET A 10 5.62 10.98 -1.12
C MET A 10 6.41 10.20 -0.07
N GLU A 11 7.52 10.75 0.44
CA GLU A 11 8.30 10.13 1.52
C GLU A 11 7.45 9.90 2.77
N ALA A 12 6.63 10.88 3.14
CA ALA A 12 5.73 10.75 4.29
C ALA A 12 4.67 9.65 4.10
N ILE A 13 4.13 9.48 2.88
CA ILE A 13 3.21 8.37 2.56
C ILE A 13 3.92 7.03 2.70
N VAL A 14 5.12 6.89 2.16
CA VAL A 14 5.89 5.64 2.22
C VAL A 14 6.25 5.28 3.67
N LEU A 15 6.65 6.27 4.48
CA LEU A 15 7.00 6.05 5.89
C LEU A 15 5.79 5.74 6.76
N ALA A 16 4.67 6.42 6.54
CA ALA A 16 3.45 6.23 7.32
C ALA A 16 2.69 4.96 6.90
N CYS A 17 2.83 4.54 5.64
CA CYS A 17 2.14 3.41 5.02
C CYS A 17 0.65 3.34 5.43
N PRO A 18 -0.13 4.40 5.16
CA PRO A 18 -1.48 4.53 5.68
C PRO A 18 -2.37 3.42 5.15
N GLN A 19 -3.15 2.80 6.04
CA GLN A 19 -4.15 1.80 5.67
C GLN A 19 -5.57 2.37 5.69
N THR A 20 -5.72 3.61 6.17
CA THR A 20 -7.03 4.27 6.24
C THR A 20 -6.98 5.68 5.67
N ALA A 21 -8.13 6.14 5.15
CA ALA A 21 -8.29 7.50 4.62
C ALA A 21 -7.94 8.58 5.66
N LYS A 22 -8.17 8.31 6.96
CA LYS A 22 -7.87 9.22 8.06
C LYS A 22 -6.35 9.38 8.27
N GLU A 23 -5.60 8.29 8.18
CA GLU A 23 -4.14 8.32 8.26
C GLU A 23 -3.55 9.04 7.05
N LEU A 24 -4.09 8.78 5.86
CA LEU A 24 -3.66 9.48 4.65
C LEU A 24 -3.92 11.00 4.73
N LEU A 25 -5.05 11.42 5.34
CA LEU A 25 -5.33 12.84 5.63
C LEU A 25 -4.44 13.46 6.73
N ALA A 26 -3.84 12.65 7.60
CA ALA A 26 -2.91 13.15 8.61
C ALA A 26 -1.57 13.57 7.97
N ILE A 27 -1.29 13.14 6.74
CA ILE A 27 -0.06 13.47 6.03
C ILE A 27 -0.11 14.90 5.49
N LYS A 28 0.90 15.69 5.86
CA LYS A 28 1.04 17.08 5.43
C LYS A 28 1.19 17.16 3.90
N GLY A 29 0.22 17.80 3.25
CA GLY A 29 0.16 17.94 1.79
C GLY A 29 -0.93 17.11 1.12
N ILE A 30 -1.60 16.22 1.87
CA ILE A 30 -2.84 15.57 1.47
C ILE A 30 -4.02 16.34 2.05
N GLY A 31 -4.91 16.80 1.17
CA GLY A 31 -6.18 17.41 1.54
C GLY A 31 -7.36 16.55 1.07
N PRO A 32 -8.59 16.89 1.47
CA PRO A 32 -9.79 16.10 1.14
C PRO A 32 -10.01 15.94 -0.37
N LYS A 33 -9.59 16.92 -1.18
CA LYS A 33 -9.66 16.82 -2.65
C LYS A 33 -8.73 15.72 -3.17
N LYS A 34 -7.46 15.73 -2.74
CA LYS A 34 -6.46 14.72 -3.13
C LYS A 34 -6.82 13.34 -2.59
N LEU A 35 -7.40 13.26 -1.39
CA LEU A 35 -7.94 12.03 -0.84
C LEU A 35 -9.06 11.47 -1.73
N LYS A 36 -9.97 12.31 -2.21
CA LYS A 36 -11.06 11.85 -3.09
C LYS A 36 -10.55 11.37 -4.45
N ASP A 37 -9.55 12.06 -5.01
CA ASP A 37 -9.05 11.77 -6.36
C ASP A 37 -8.04 10.61 -6.39
N TYR A 38 -7.20 10.44 -5.35
CA TYR A 38 -6.08 9.49 -5.33
C TYR A 38 -6.03 8.60 -4.08
N GLY A 39 -6.95 8.80 -3.12
CA GLY A 39 -6.89 8.11 -1.83
C GLY A 39 -7.06 6.61 -1.97
N ASP A 40 -8.03 6.16 -2.76
CA ASP A 40 -8.29 4.74 -2.98
C ASP A 40 -7.09 4.05 -3.64
N ASP A 41 -6.50 4.66 -4.67
CA ASP A 41 -5.29 4.15 -5.31
C ASP A 41 -4.12 4.02 -4.34
N ILE A 42 -3.89 5.04 -3.49
CA ILE A 42 -2.79 5.04 -2.53
C ILE A 42 -3.01 3.95 -1.47
N LEU A 43 -4.24 3.85 -0.93
CA LEU A 43 -4.60 2.83 0.05
C LEU A 43 -4.46 1.43 -0.54
N GLN A 44 -4.86 1.27 -1.80
CA GLN A 44 -4.68 0.02 -2.53
C GLN A 44 -3.20 -0.29 -2.72
N ILE A 45 -2.35 0.64 -3.16
CA ILE A 45 -0.90 0.40 -3.29
C ILE A 45 -0.28 -0.01 -1.95
N CYS A 46 -0.65 0.66 -0.86
CA CYS A 46 -0.20 0.31 0.48
C CYS A 46 -0.65 -1.10 0.89
N ALA A 47 -1.89 -1.49 0.58
CA ALA A 47 -2.42 -2.83 0.84
C ALA A 47 -1.79 -3.91 -0.08
N SER A 48 -1.62 -3.59 -1.36
CA SER A 48 -1.11 -4.45 -2.43
C SER A 48 0.41 -4.65 -2.40
N SER A 49 1.14 -3.85 -1.61
CA SER A 49 2.53 -4.16 -1.27
C SER A 49 2.69 -5.53 -0.60
N SER A 50 1.58 -6.12 -0.13
CA SER A 50 1.51 -7.50 0.35
C SER A 50 1.01 -8.50 -0.70
N GLN A 51 0.10 -8.13 -1.62
CA GLN A 51 -0.42 -8.98 -2.70
C GLN A 51 -0.90 -8.14 -3.91
N LEU A 52 -0.31 -8.36 -5.09
CA LEU A 52 -0.64 -7.70 -6.36
C LEU A 52 -1.99 -8.18 -6.90
N ASP A 53 -3.07 -7.46 -6.59
CA ASP A 53 -4.32 -7.58 -7.33
C ASP A 53 -4.88 -6.17 -7.54
N THR A 54 -4.90 -5.72 -8.79
CA THR A 54 -5.48 -4.45 -9.22
C THR A 54 -6.96 -4.63 -9.54
N PRO A 55 -7.90 -3.90 -8.89
CA PRO A 55 -9.26 -3.81 -9.35
C PRO A 55 -9.63 -2.36 -9.74
N SER A 56 -10.04 -2.20 -11.01
CA SER A 56 -10.89 -1.14 -11.57
C SER A 56 -10.17 0.19 -11.87
N ASP A 57 -10.02 0.66 -13.11
CA ASP A 57 -10.94 0.54 -14.24
C ASP A 57 -10.21 0.31 -15.60
N GLU A 58 -10.60 -0.81 -16.22
CA GLU A 58 -10.55 -1.18 -17.64
C GLU A 58 -9.18 -1.44 -18.33
N GLN A 59 -8.74 -2.72 -18.39
CA GLN A 59 -8.70 -3.56 -19.62
C GLN A 59 -8.02 -4.95 -19.44
N LYS A 60 -8.87 -5.99 -19.36
CA LYS A 60 -8.80 -7.33 -19.99
C LYS A 60 -7.53 -8.23 -19.90
N SER A 61 -7.80 -9.49 -19.52
CA SER A 61 -7.20 -10.74 -20.02
C SER A 61 -5.91 -11.32 -19.40
N HIS A 62 -6.07 -12.48 -18.72
CA HIS A 62 -5.17 -13.67 -18.61
C HIS A 62 -3.91 -13.46 -17.73
N ASP A 63 -3.54 -14.28 -16.73
CA ASP A 63 -3.71 -15.72 -16.43
C ASP A 63 -3.83 -15.90 -14.89
N VAL A 64 -4.87 -16.56 -14.36
CA VAL A 64 -4.80 -17.97 -13.90
C VAL A 64 -3.68 -18.19 -12.86
N ILE A 65 -4.01 -18.17 -11.57
CA ILE A 65 -4.11 -19.38 -10.73
C ILE A 65 -2.96 -20.36 -11.05
N ILE A 66 -1.94 -20.47 -10.20
CA ILE A 66 -1.20 -21.70 -9.83
C ILE A 66 0.17 -21.27 -9.24
N SER A 67 0.40 -21.66 -7.98
CA SER A 67 1.64 -21.53 -7.17
C SER A 67 1.78 -20.16 -6.48
N ASN A 68 1.85 -20.02 -5.15
CA ASN A 68 2.61 -20.87 -4.23
C ASN A 68 2.37 -20.37 -2.78
N THR A 69 1.38 -20.83 -2.03
CA THR A 69 1.41 -21.99 -1.10
C THR A 69 2.64 -22.18 -0.19
N LEU A 70 3.57 -21.21 -0.05
CA LEU A 70 4.75 -21.41 0.83
C LEU A 70 5.24 -20.16 1.60
N GLN A 71 4.35 -19.27 2.06
CA GLN A 71 4.76 -18.10 2.88
C GLN A 71 4.39 -18.16 4.38
N GLU A 72 3.76 -19.22 4.88
CA GLU A 72 3.32 -19.23 6.29
C GLU A 72 4.39 -19.63 7.31
N GLU A 73 5.47 -20.31 6.92
CA GLU A 73 6.44 -20.84 7.90
C GLU A 73 7.54 -19.84 8.33
N SER A 74 7.62 -18.65 7.71
CA SER A 74 8.72 -17.70 7.96
C SER A 74 8.41 -16.62 9.02
N MET A 75 7.15 -16.46 9.42
CA MET A 75 6.75 -15.46 10.43
C MET A 75 6.99 -15.89 11.88
N ASP A 76 7.11 -17.20 12.15
CA ASP A 76 7.39 -17.70 13.49
C ASP A 76 8.87 -17.51 13.88
N LEU A 77 9.78 -17.53 12.89
CA LEU A 77 11.20 -17.28 13.12
C LEU A 77 11.50 -15.81 13.38
N ILE A 78 10.79 -14.88 12.71
CA ILE A 78 10.95 -13.44 12.91
C ILE A 78 10.45 -13.02 14.31
N ARG A 79 9.32 -13.57 14.79
CA ARG A 79 8.87 -13.35 16.18
C ARG A 79 9.85 -13.93 17.21
N LYS A 80 10.50 -15.06 16.91
CA LYS A 80 11.45 -15.72 17.82
C LYS A 80 12.82 -15.03 17.87
N LEU A 81 13.22 -14.34 16.80
CA LEU A 81 14.48 -13.58 16.75
C LEU A 81 14.38 -12.22 17.46
N PHE A 82 13.19 -11.60 17.48
CA PHE A 82 12.94 -10.33 18.18
C PHE A 82 12.39 -10.47 19.60
N CYS A 83 12.04 -11.68 20.05
CA CYS A 83 11.66 -11.96 21.43
C CYS A 83 12.55 -13.04 22.06
N LYS A 84 13.71 -12.64 22.59
CA LYS A 84 14.33 -13.22 23.79
C LYS A 84 15.63 -12.50 24.17
N PRO A 85 15.94 -12.44 25.48
CA PRO A 85 15.19 -11.88 26.59
C PRO A 85 15.41 -10.36 26.77
#